data_AF-A0A4W5NGK1-F1
#
_entry.id   AF-A0A4W5NGK1-F1
#
_cell.length_a   1.000
_cell.length_b   1.000
_cell.length_c   1.000
_cell.angle_alpha   90.00
_cell.angle_beta   90.00
_cell.angle_gamma   90.00
#
_symmetry.space_group_name_H-M   'P 1'
#
loop_
_entity.id
_entity.type
_entity.pdbx_description
1 polymer ?
#
loop_
_entity_poly.entity_id
_entity_poly.type
_entity_poly.pdbx_seq_one_letter_code
_entity_poly.pdbx_strand_id
1 'polypeptide(L)'
;MLIFPPIALKCPAAFHEQIRSLQRSRTENFLKHKIRSRPERSELVRMHILQETHAEPSLQATQMMLKRARLADDLNEKLAQRPGPMELVVKNILPVEPSLVKDGVTDENTGCVQI
;
A
#
# COMPACT_ATOMS: atom_id res chain seq x y z
N MET A 1 -8.77 10.82 -45.13
CA MET A 1 -8.55 11.85 -44.08
C MET A 1 -7.06 12.11 -43.98
N LEU A 2 -6.60 13.35 -44.14
CA LEU A 2 -5.18 13.69 -43.93
C LEU A 2 -4.92 13.76 -42.41
N ILE A 3 -4.06 12.88 -41.89
CA ILE A 3 -3.63 12.92 -40.49
C ILE A 3 -2.57 14.02 -40.38
N PHE A 4 -2.95 15.19 -39.87
CA PHE A 4 -2.02 16.28 -39.58
C PHE A 4 -1.33 16.05 -38.23
N PRO A 5 0.01 16.11 -38.15
CA PRO A 5 0.71 15.95 -36.88
C PRO A 5 0.44 17.16 -35.98
N PRO A 6 0.21 16.98 -34.67
CA PRO A 6 -0.18 18.06 -33.75
C PRO A 6 0.86 19.19 -33.63
N ILE A 7 2.12 18.92 -34.02
CA ILE A 7 3.22 19.88 -34.07
C ILE A 7 3.11 20.90 -35.22
N ALA A 8 2.26 20.64 -36.23
CA ALA A 8 2.08 21.52 -37.38
C ALA A 8 1.38 22.85 -37.07
N LEU A 9 0.70 22.95 -35.92
CA LEU A 9 -0.01 24.16 -35.51
C LEU A 9 0.85 25.11 -34.65
N LYS A 10 2.03 24.67 -34.20
CA LYS A 10 2.88 25.40 -33.23
C LYS A 10 4.26 25.73 -33.75
N CYS A 11 4.76 25.02 -34.77
CA CYS A 11 6.11 25.22 -35.31
C CYS A 11 6.12 25.11 -36.84
N PRO A 12 6.99 25.87 -37.54
CA PRO A 12 7.10 25.80 -39.00
C PRO A 12 7.44 24.38 -39.49
N ALA A 13 6.86 23.98 -40.63
CA ALA A 13 6.98 22.63 -41.18
C ALA A 13 8.43 22.15 -41.42
N ALA A 14 9.33 23.09 -41.74
CA ALA A 14 10.75 22.81 -41.95
C ALA A 14 11.45 22.20 -40.73
N PHE A 15 10.95 22.48 -39.51
CA PHE A 15 11.57 22.06 -38.26
C PHE A 15 10.95 20.79 -37.66
N HIS A 16 9.89 20.24 -38.25
CA HIS A 16 9.17 19.10 -37.67
C HIS A 16 10.08 17.89 -37.45
N GLU A 17 10.98 17.59 -38.39
CA GLU A 17 11.89 16.45 -38.27
C GLU A 17 12.96 16.67 -37.20
N GLN A 18 13.51 17.89 -37.13
CA GLN A 18 14.49 18.24 -36.10
C GLN A 18 13.87 18.20 -34.69
N ILE A 19 12.64 18.70 -34.53
CA ILE A 19 11.90 18.64 -33.28
C ILE A 19 11.62 17.18 -32.88
N ARG A 20 11.15 16.35 -33.82
CA ARG A 20 10.95 14.91 -33.58
C ARG A 20 12.24 14.22 -33.16
N SER A 21 13.33 14.46 -33.88
CA SER A 21 14.65 13.90 -33.57
C SER A 21 15.16 14.34 -32.20
N LEU A 22 15.01 15.62 -31.86
CA LEU A 22 15.38 16.14 -30.54
C LEU A 22 14.55 15.52 -29.43
N GLN A 23 13.22 15.43 -29.61
CA GLN A 23 12.33 14.78 -28.63
C GLN A 23 12.69 13.31 -28.44
N ARG A 24 12.97 12.59 -29.53
CA ARG A 24 13.42 11.21 -29.49
C ARG A 24 14.75 11.07 -28.74
N SER A 25 15.76 11.87 -29.08
CA SER A 25 17.06 11.87 -28.41
C SER A 25 16.95 12.16 -26.91
N ARG A 26 16.09 13.11 -26.52
CA ARG A 26 15.78 13.38 -25.10
C ARG A 26 15.20 12.16 -24.39
N THR A 27 14.20 11.51 -24.99
CA THR A 27 13.59 10.29 -24.45
C THR A 27 14.60 9.13 -24.39
N GLU A 28 15.42 8.95 -25.42
CA GLU A 28 16.47 7.92 -25.45
C GLU A 28 17.49 8.12 -24.33
N ASN A 29 17.98 9.35 -24.13
CA ASN A 29 18.94 9.66 -23.07
C ASN A 29 18.32 9.44 -21.68
N PHE A 30 17.07 9.87 -21.47
CA PHE A 30 16.35 9.67 -20.22
C PHE A 30 16.17 8.18 -19.91
N LEU A 31 15.72 7.38 -20.89
CA LEU A 31 15.52 5.94 -20.72
C LEU A 31 16.84 5.21 -20.47
N LYS A 32 17.93 5.55 -21.18
CA LYS A 32 19.26 5.00 -20.94
C LYS A 32 19.71 5.20 -19.50
N HIS A 33 19.46 6.37 -18.93
CA HIS A 33 19.76 6.64 -17.53
C HIS A 33 18.88 5.80 -16.58
N LYS A 34 17.56 5.77 -16.80
CA LYS A 34 16.61 5.02 -15.96
C LYS A 34 16.83 3.50 -15.98
N ILE A 35 17.27 2.94 -17.12
CA ILE A 35 17.58 1.52 -17.23
C ILE A 35 18.81 1.16 -16.38
N ARG A 36 19.83 2.02 -16.36
CA ARG A 36 21.04 1.81 -15.54
C ARG A 36 20.73 1.91 -14.05
N SER A 37 19.85 2.83 -13.66
CA SER A 37 19.45 3.03 -12.27
C SER A 37 18.20 2.22 -11.89
N ARG A 38 17.90 1.11 -12.59
CA ARG A 38 16.68 0.34 -12.36
C ARG A 38 16.81 -0.47 -11.06
N PRO A 39 15.93 -0.27 -10.07
CA PRO A 39 15.93 -1.06 -8.85
C PRO A 39 15.65 -2.55 -9.12
N GLU A 40 16.19 -3.42 -8.27
CA GLU A 40 15.93 -4.85 -8.31
C GLU A 40 14.58 -5.17 -7.65
N ARG A 41 14.02 -6.35 -7.93
CA ARG A 41 12.70 -6.75 -7.43
C ARG A 41 12.69 -6.81 -5.89
N SER A 42 13.73 -7.34 -5.25
CA SER A 42 13.78 -7.44 -3.78
C SER A 42 13.74 -6.06 -3.12
N GLU A 43 14.36 -5.04 -3.73
CA GLU A 43 14.32 -3.67 -3.24
C GLU A 43 12.90 -3.10 -3.28
N LEU A 44 12.17 -3.34 -4.38
CA LEU A 44 10.76 -2.93 -4.50
C LEU A 44 9.85 -3.66 -3.49
N VAL A 45 10.15 -4.92 -3.18
CA VAL A 45 9.43 -5.69 -2.15
C VAL A 45 9.73 -5.15 -0.75
N ARG A 46 11.01 -4.88 -0.44
CA ARG A 46 11.44 -4.29 0.84
C ARG A 46 10.78 -2.93 1.10
N MET A 47 10.60 -2.15 0.04
CA MET A 47 9.91 -0.85 0.09
C MET A 47 8.38 -0.98 0.09
N HIS A 48 7.81 -2.19 0.09
CA HIS A 48 6.38 -2.46 0.02
C HIS A 48 5.68 -1.90 -1.23
N ILE A 49 6.42 -1.72 -2.34
CA ILE A 49 5.86 -1.34 -3.65
C ILE A 49 5.32 -2.59 -4.34
N LEU A 50 6.11 -3.66 -4.39
CA LEU A 50 5.69 -4.97 -4.90
C LEU A 50 5.37 -5.93 -3.75
N GLN A 51 4.47 -6.87 -4.00
CA GLN A 51 4.16 -7.92 -3.03
C GLN A 51 5.21 -9.03 -3.09
N GLU A 52 5.53 -9.59 -1.93
CA GLU A 52 6.37 -10.79 -1.83
C GLU A 52 5.55 -12.04 -2.16
N THR A 53 5.28 -12.26 -3.45
CA THR A 53 4.58 -13.47 -3.91
C THR A 53 5.25 -14.07 -5.15
N HIS A 54 5.10 -15.38 -5.28
CA HIS A 54 5.45 -16.13 -6.50
C HIS A 54 4.23 -16.36 -7.41
N ALA A 55 3.07 -15.81 -7.05
CA ALA A 55 1.85 -15.94 -7.83
C ALA A 55 1.93 -15.08 -9.11
N GLU A 56 1.24 -15.56 -10.14
CA GLU A 56 1.11 -14.87 -11.42
C GLU A 56 0.49 -13.47 -11.23
N PRO A 57 0.92 -12.45 -11.99
CA PRO A 57 0.52 -11.05 -11.77
C PRO A 57 -0.99 -10.80 -11.69
N SER A 58 -1.82 -11.54 -12.44
CA SER A 58 -3.27 -11.35 -12.41
C SER A 58 -3.92 -11.80 -11.09
N LEU A 59 -3.29 -12.71 -10.35
CA LEU A 59 -3.81 -13.26 -9.09
C LEU A 59 -3.32 -12.52 -7.84
N GLN A 60 -2.32 -11.64 -7.96
CA GLN A 60 -1.71 -11.02 -6.77
C GLN A 60 -2.69 -10.18 -5.97
N ALA A 61 -3.57 -9.45 -6.67
CA ALA A 61 -4.59 -8.61 -6.03
C ALA A 61 -5.59 -9.44 -5.22
N THR A 62 -6.12 -10.53 -5.80
CA THR A 62 -7.08 -11.41 -5.15
C THR A 62 -6.45 -12.18 -3.98
N GLN A 63 -5.20 -12.64 -4.14
CA GLN A 63 -4.43 -13.25 -3.07
C GLN A 63 -4.22 -12.30 -1.89
N MET A 64 -3.91 -11.03 -2.14
CA MET A 64 -3.71 -10.03 -1.09
C MET A 64 -5.02 -9.77 -0.32
N MET A 65 -6.14 -9.66 -1.04
CA MET A 65 -7.46 -9.49 -0.43
C MET A 65 -7.79 -10.68 0.48
N LEU A 66 -7.57 -11.91 0.00
CA LEU A 66 -7.79 -13.12 0.80
C LEU A 66 -6.88 -13.17 2.03
N LYS A 67 -5.60 -12.83 1.88
CA LYS A 67 -4.64 -12.79 3.01
C LYS A 67 -5.10 -11.80 4.07
N ARG A 68 -5.58 -10.62 3.66
CA ARG A 68 -6.10 -9.60 4.59
C ARG A 68 -7.37 -10.05 5.29
N ALA A 69 -8.31 -10.65 4.58
CA ALA A 69 -9.56 -11.15 5.17
C ALA A 69 -9.27 -12.21 6.25
N ARG A 70 -8.44 -13.21 5.93
CA ARG A 70 -8.04 -14.25 6.91
C ARG A 70 -7.37 -13.65 8.14
N LEU A 71 -6.44 -12.71 7.95
CA LEU A 71 -5.78 -12.05 9.08
C LEU A 71 -6.77 -11.25 9.93
N ALA A 72 -7.77 -10.60 9.32
CA ALA A 72 -8.80 -9.89 10.06
C ALA A 72 -9.67 -10.84 10.90
N ASP A 73 -10.08 -11.97 10.32
CA ASP A 73 -10.87 -12.99 11.00
C ASP A 73 -10.09 -13.61 12.18
N ASP A 74 -8.84 -14.00 11.95
CA ASP A 74 -7.94 -14.56 12.97
C ASP A 74 -7.69 -13.57 14.13
N LEU A 75 -7.53 -12.28 13.80
CA LEU A 75 -7.35 -11.23 14.81
C LEU A 75 -8.65 -11.00 15.59
N ASN A 76 -9.80 -11.03 14.93
CA ASN A 76 -11.09 -10.84 15.56
C ASN A 76 -11.37 -11.93 16.59
N GLU A 77 -11.08 -13.20 16.28
CA GLU A 77 -11.21 -14.31 17.24
C GLU A 77 -10.29 -14.11 18.45
N LYS A 78 -9.02 -13.73 18.24
CA LYS A 78 -8.05 -13.50 19.32
C LYS A 78 -8.43 -12.31 20.21
N LEU A 79 -9.02 -11.28 19.62
CA LEU A 79 -9.51 -10.11 20.37
C LEU A 79 -10.78 -10.43 21.15
N ALA A 80 -11.66 -11.29 20.62
CA ALA A 80 -12.85 -11.74 21.34
C ALA A 80 -12.49 -12.51 22.63
N GLN A 81 -11.36 -13.24 22.62
CA GLN A 81 -10.83 -13.97 23.78
C GLN A 81 -9.78 -13.15 24.57
N ARG A 82 -9.80 -11.82 24.46
CA ARG A 82 -8.82 -10.96 25.14
C ARG A 82 -9.01 -11.06 26.67
N PRO A 83 -7.98 -11.49 27.42
CA PRO A 83 -8.05 -11.59 28.88
C PRO A 83 -8.36 -10.24 29.53
N GLY A 84 -9.24 -10.26 30.53
CA GLY A 84 -9.55 -9.07 31.32
C GLY A 84 -8.36 -8.56 32.15
N PRO A 85 -8.41 -7.32 32.65
CA PRO A 85 -7.34 -6.75 33.47
C PRO A 85 -7.09 -7.55 34.77
N MET A 86 -8.15 -8.09 35.38
CA MET A 86 -8.04 -8.93 36.58
C MET A 86 -7.30 -10.24 36.32
N GLU A 87 -7.50 -10.85 35.15
CA GLU A 87 -6.78 -12.08 34.78
C GLU A 87 -5.27 -11.83 34.63
N LEU A 88 -4.88 -10.64 34.16
CA LEU A 88 -3.47 -10.26 34.03
C LEU A 88 -2.79 -10.00 35.37
N VAL A 89 -3.53 -9.47 36.35
CA VAL A 89 -3.07 -9.31 37.73
C VAL A 89 -2.85 -10.67 38.40
N VAL A 90 -3.81 -11.60 38.26
CA VAL A 90 -3.68 -12.98 38.79
C VAL A 90 -2.49 -13.72 38.17
N LYS A 91 -2.19 -13.45 36.89
CA LYS A 91 -1.02 -13.99 36.19
C LYS A 91 0.30 -13.29 36.55
N ASN A 92 0.30 -12.35 37.50
CA ASN A 92 1.45 -11.56 37.94
C ASN A 92 2.15 -10.78 36.80
N ILE A 93 1.41 -10.44 35.75
CA ILE A 93 1.92 -9.63 34.64
C ILE A 93 1.74 -8.14 34.94
N LEU A 94 0.61 -7.79 35.58
CA LEU A 94 0.32 -6.44 36.05
C LEU A 94 0.43 -6.37 37.58
N PRO A 95 1.05 -5.32 38.14
CA PRO A 95 1.04 -5.09 39.58
C PRO A 95 -0.37 -4.71 40.08
N VAL A 96 -0.66 -5.04 41.35
CA VAL A 96 -1.88 -4.57 42.03
C VAL A 96 -1.65 -3.12 42.45
N GLU A 97 -2.12 -2.18 41.64
CA GLU A 97 -2.17 -0.78 42.05
C GLU A 97 -3.34 -0.56 43.04
N PRO A 98 -3.11 0.03 44.23
CA PRO A 98 -4.14 0.23 45.24
C PRO A 98 -5.24 1.24 44.84
N SER A 99 -5.14 1.87 43.67
CA SER A 99 -6.08 2.87 43.16
C SER A 99 -7.26 2.31 42.37
N LEU A 100 -7.26 1.02 41.99
CA LEU A 100 -8.28 0.40 41.12
C LEU A 100 -9.49 -0.22 41.86
N VAL A 101 -9.59 -0.04 43.18
CA VAL A 101 -10.75 -0.48 43.98
C VAL A 101 -11.94 0.51 43.93
N LYS A 102 -11.80 1.62 43.21
CA LYS A 102 -12.90 2.55 42.93
C LYS A 102 -13.12 2.57 41.43
N ASP A 103 -14.38 2.54 41.02
CA ASP A 103 -14.85 2.60 39.63
C ASP A 103 -15.04 1.24 38.96
N GLY A 104 -15.89 0.43 39.59
CA GLY A 104 -16.91 -0.27 38.81
C GLY A 104 -18.07 0.69 38.54
N VAL A 105 -18.15 1.26 37.33
CA VAL A 105 -19.37 1.85 36.75
C VAL A 105 -19.29 1.72 35.21
N THR A 106 -20.47 1.47 34.65
CA THR A 106 -20.95 1.27 33.28
C THR A 106 -20.51 2.32 32.26
N ASP A 107 -20.61 1.99 30.96
CA ASP A 107 -21.49 2.75 30.08
C ASP A 107 -21.70 2.05 28.72
N GLU A 108 -22.99 1.86 28.44
CA GLU A 108 -23.58 1.66 27.12
C GLU A 108 -23.31 2.87 26.21
N ASN A 109 -22.79 2.65 24.99
CA ASN A 109 -23.00 3.63 23.92
C ASN A 109 -23.02 3.02 22.51
N THR A 110 -24.13 3.30 21.86
CA THR A 110 -24.53 3.00 20.49
C THR A 110 -23.54 3.57 19.48
N GLY A 111 -23.08 2.74 18.55
CA GLY A 111 -22.21 3.20 17.47
C GLY A 111 -22.10 2.16 16.36
N CYS A 112 -23.16 2.05 15.55
CA CYS A 112 -23.04 1.47 14.22
C CYS A 112 -21.97 2.28 13.47
N VAL A 113 -20.76 1.74 13.36
CA VAL A 113 -19.77 2.24 12.40
C VAL A 113 -20.04 1.50 11.11
N GLN A 114 -20.74 2.17 10.19
CA GLN A 114 -20.82 1.76 8.80
C GLN A 114 -19.41 1.76 8.23
N ILE A 115 -19.02 0.62 7.66
CA ILE A 115 -18.02 0.54 6.60
C ILE A 115 -18.77 0.15 5.34
#